data_AF-A0A7C2IB03-F1
#
_entry.id   AF-A0A7C2IB03-F1
#
_cell.length_a   1.000
_cell.length_b   1.000
_cell.length_c   1.000
_cell.angle_alpha   90.00
_cell.angle_beta   90.00
_cell.angle_gamma   90.00
#
_symmetry.space_group_name_H-M   'P 1'
#
loop_
_entity.id
_entity.type
_entity.pdbx_description
1 polymer ?
#
loop_
_entity_poly.entity_id
_entity_poly.type
_entity_poly.pdbx_seq_one_letter_code
_entity_poly.pdbx_strand_id
1 'polypeptide(L)' 'MAVRIISTTELRSKAADMVLGLRRGDRFLIQHYNDIVGYITPEIPSDLLKKLGAKGGKREETFKAID' A
#
# COMPACT_ATOMS: atom_id res chain seq x y z
N MET A 1 -0.24 -9.51 -9.88
CA MET A 1 -0.78 -9.22 -8.54
C MET A 1 -0.28 -10.29 -7.59
N ALA A 2 0.70 -9.98 -6.74
CA ALA A 2 1.32 -10.95 -5.84
C ALA A 2 1.07 -10.57 -4.37
N VAL A 3 0.85 -11.57 -3.52
CA VAL A 3 0.84 -11.42 -2.07
C VAL A 3 2.24 -11.78 -1.56
N ARG A 4 2.89 -10.87 -0.83
CA ARG A 4 4.23 -11.07 -0.27
C ARG A 4 4.18 -11.00 1.25
N ILE A 5 4.89 -11.92 1.91
CA ILE A 5 5.12 -11.83 3.36
C ILE A 5 6.44 -11.11 3.57
N ILE A 6 6.44 -10.13 4.46
CA ILE A 6 7.63 -9.33 4.79
C ILE A 6 7.74 -9.21 6.31
N SER A 7 8.97 -9.18 6.80
CA SER A 7 9.20 -8.91 8.22
C SER A 7 8.99 -7.44 8.58
N THR A 8 8.74 -7.13 9.85
CA THR A 8 8.74 -5.74 10.35
C THR A 8 10.07 -5.02 10.10
N THR A 9 11.19 -5.74 10.08
CA THR A 9 12.51 -5.19 9.78
C THR A 9 12.60 -4.76 8.32
N GLU A 10 12.11 -5.59 7.39
CA GLU A 10 12.06 -5.25 5.97
C GLU A 10 11.09 -4.11 5.68
N LEU A 11 9.93 -4.09 6.34
CA LEU A 11 8.97 -2.99 6.26
C LEU A 11 9.65 -1.65 6.57
N ARG A 12 10.46 -1.60 7.64
CA ARG A 12 11.21 -0.39 8.03
C ARG A 12 12.26 -0.01 7.00
N SER A 13 13.03 -0.99 6.50
CA SER A 13 14.19 -0.72 5.65
C SER A 13 13.83 -0.49 4.17
N LYS A 14 12.69 -0.99 3.70
CA LYS A 14 12.30 -1.00 2.27
C LYS A 14 10.94 -0.36 2.01
N ALA A 15 10.53 0.58 2.86
CA ALA A 15 9.23 1.24 2.76
C ALA A 15 8.97 1.85 1.36
N ALA A 16 9.98 2.48 0.75
CA ALA A 16 9.87 3.07 -0.58
C ALA A 16 9.57 2.02 -1.67
N ASP A 17 10.31 0.91 -1.69
CA ASP A 17 10.10 -0.19 -2.65
C ASP A 17 8.71 -0.81 -2.50
N MET A 18 8.23 -0.90 -1.27
CA MET A 18 6.89 -1.40 -0.99
C MET A 18 5.80 -0.47 -1.51
N VAL A 19 5.95 0.84 -1.35
CA VAL A 19 5.01 1.82 -1.92
C VAL A 19 4.95 1.70 -3.46
N LEU A 20 6.10 1.50 -4.10
CA LEU A 20 6.16 1.22 -5.54
C LEU A 20 5.47 -0.12 -5.89
N GLY A 21 5.62 -1.14 -5.06
CA GLY A 21 4.91 -2.41 -5.19
C GLY A 21 3.40 -2.25 -5.06
N LEU A 22 2.92 -1.50 -4.07
CA LEU A 22 1.49 -1.18 -3.90
C LEU A 22 0.93 -0.50 -5.15
N ARG A 23 1.66 0.46 -5.75
CA ARG A 23 1.25 1.11 -7.01
C ARG A 23 1.07 0.09 -8.15
N ARG A 24 1.84 -1.00 -8.16
CA ARG A 24 1.74 -2.09 -9.16
C ARG A 24 0.66 -3.13 -8.81
N GLY A 25 -0.02 -2.96 -7.67
CA GLY A 25 -1.06 -3.86 -7.19
C GLY A 25 -0.58 -4.98 -6.27
N ASP A 26 0.67 -4.94 -5.80
CA ASP A 26 1.16 -5.92 -4.83
C ASP A 26 0.47 -5.74 -3.47
N ARG A 27 0.35 -6.83 -2.71
CA ARG A 27 -0.21 -6.85 -1.36
C ARG A 27 0.84 -7.40 -0.41
N PHE A 28 0.93 -6.86 0.80
CA PHE A 28 1.94 -7.24 1.77
C PHE A 28 1.31 -7.72 3.07
N LEU A 29 1.73 -8.88 3.56
CA LEU A 29 1.46 -9.35 4.92
C LEU A 29 2.69 -9.06 5.78
N ILE A 30 2.50 -8.40 6.91
CA ILE A 30 3.57 -8.03 7.83
C ILE A 30 3.68 -9.12 8.88
N GLN A 31 4.83 -9.78 8.92
CA GLN A 31 5.18 -10.78 9.90
C GLN A 31 6.09 -10.18 10.98
N HIS A 32 5.82 -10.51 12.23
CA HIS A 32 6.72 -10.24 13.36
C HIS A 32 6.95 -11.53 14.13
N TYR A 33 8.20 -12.01 14.17
CA TYR A 33 8.54 -13.35 14.63
C TYR A 33 7.72 -14.43 13.89
N ASN A 34 6.84 -15.13 14.58
CA ASN A 34 6.02 -16.21 14.02
C ASN A 34 4.59 -15.77 13.66
N ASP A 35 4.22 -14.51 13.94
CA ASP A 35 2.85 -14.03 13.82
C ASP A 35 2.68 -13.04 12.66
N ILE A 36 1.55 -13.13 11.97
CA ILE A 36 1.11 -12.09 11.03
C ILE A 36 0.41 -11.00 11.83
N VAL A 37 1.03 -9.83 11.90
CA VAL A 37 0.59 -8.71 12.73
C VAL A 37 -0.16 -7.63 11.94
N GLY A 38 -0.10 -7.67 10.61
CA GLY A 38 -0.77 -6.68 9.78
C GLY A 38 -0.75 -7.00 8.30
N TYR A 39 -1.45 -6.18 7.53
CA TYR A 39 -1.50 -6.29 6.08
C TYR A 39 -1.58 -4.89 5.46
N ILE A 40 -0.99 -4.74 4.27
CA ILE A 40 -1.04 -3.50 3.48
C ILE A 40 -1.55 -3.84 2.10
N THR A 41 -2.61 -3.15 1.68
CA THR A 41 -3.23 -3.28 0.37
C THR A 41 -3.19 -1.95 -0.37
N PRO A 42 -3.17 -1.98 -1.71
CA PRO A 42 -3.23 -0.77 -2.53
C PRO A 42 -4.64 -0.15 -2.54
N GLU A 43 -5.66 -0.95 -2.20
CA GLU A 43 -7.04 -0.51 -2.10
C GLU A 43 -7.24 0.28 -0.81
N ILE A 44 -7.77 1.51 -0.95
CA ILE A 44 -8.23 2.29 0.19
C ILE A 44 -9.63 1.79 0.53
N PRO A 45 -9.90 1.38 1.80
CA PRO A 45 -11.23 0.93 2.20
C PRO A 45 -12.31 1.96 1.83
N SER A 46 -13.44 1.48 1.34
CA SER A 46 -14.54 2.34 0.87
C SER A 46 -15.04 3.30 1.94
N ASP A 47 -15.01 2.91 3.21
CA ASP A 47 -15.39 3.79 4.32
C ASP A 47 -14.34 4.87 4.63
N LEU A 48 -13.06 4.61 4.36
CA LEU A 48 -12.01 5.63 4.37
C LEU A 48 -12.16 6.57 3.18
N LEU A 49 -12.51 6.07 1.99
CA LEU A 49 -12.78 6.90 0.81
C LEU A 49 -13.96 7.87 1.05
N LYS A 50 -15.04 7.40 1.68
CA LYS A 50 -16.18 8.23 2.08
C LYS A 50 -15.76 9.33 3.08
N LYS A 51 -14.93 8.99 4.07
CA LYS A 51 -14.42 9.95 5.07
C LYS A 51 -13.41 10.94 4.48
N LEU A 52 -12.65 10.53 3.48
CA LEU A 52 -11.68 11.36 2.75
C LEU A 52 -12.33 12.28 1.70
N GLY A 53 -13.67 12.24 1.54
CA GLY A 53 -14.41 13.16 0.69
C GLY A 53 -14.11 13.04 -0.82
N ALA A 54 -13.49 11.94 -1.26
CA ALA A 54 -13.10 11.77 -2.65
C ALA A 54 -14.31 11.40 -3.51
N LYS A 55 -14.94 12.42 -4.10
CA LYS A 55 -15.73 12.30 -5.32
C LYS A 55 -14.99 11.40 -6.32
N GLY A 56 -15.68 10.38 -6.84
CA GLY A 56 -15.18 9.55 -7.92
C GLY A 56 -14.71 10.41 -9.08
N GLY A 57 -13.39 10.50 -9.25
CA GLY A 57 -12.75 11.23 -10.32
C GLY A 57 -11.39 10.61 -10.53
N LYS A 58 -11.20 10.01 -11.72
CA LYS A 58 -9.96 9.48 -12.28
C LYS A 58 -8.70 9.97 -11.55
N ARG A 59 -8.17 9.14 -10.64
CA ARG A 59 -6.92 9.40 -9.92
C ARG A 59 -5.70 9.06 -10.78
N GLU A 60 -5.80 9.23 -12.10
CA GLU A 60 -4.72 8.96 -13.06
C GLU A 60 -3.82 10.17 -13.32
N GLU A 61 -4.21 11.40 -12.94
CA GLU A 61 -3.50 12.60 -13.44
C GLU A 61 -2.74 13.43 -12.38
N THR A 62 -2.87 13.16 -11.08
CA THR A 62 -2.32 14.08 -10.04
C THR A 62 -0.88 13.81 -9.60
N PHE A 63 -0.21 12.79 -10.15
CA PHE A 63 1.23 12.58 -9.95
C PHE A 63 1.99 12.73 -11.27
N LYS A 64 1.79 13.86 -11.97
CA LYS A 64 2.82 14.28 -12.93
C LYS A 64 4.04 14.76 -12.14
N ALA A 65 5.19 14.28 -12.59
CA ALA A 65 6.50 14.50 -12.03
C ALA A 65 6.75 15.97 -11.68
N ILE A 66 7.34 16.18 -10.52
CA ILE A 66 8.15 17.38 -10.29
C ILE A 66 9.49 17.05 -10.96
N ASP A 67 9.88 17.90 -11.91
CA ASP A 67 11.11 17.84 -12.72
C ASP A 67 12.37 17.87 -11.84
#